data_AF-A0A1I6RA23-F1
#
_entry.id   AF-A0A1I6RA23-F1
#
_cell.length_a   1.000
_cell.length_b   1.000
_cell.length_c   1.000
_cell.angle_alpha   90.00
_cell.angle_beta   90.00
_cell.angle_gamma   90.00
#
_symmetry.space_group_name_H-M   'P 1'
#
loop_
_entity.id
_entity.type
_entity.pdbx_description
1 polymer ?
#
loop_
_entity_poly.entity_id
_entity_poly.type
_entity_poly.pdbx_seq_one_letter_code
_entity_poly.pdbx_strand_id
1 'polypeptide(L)'
;EKVVLVHGCRQVQELAYGETITETLPRHEFLGEMISNQLVYYPTVTREPFRNRGRITDLMVSGKLFEDIGLPPMAIENDRFMLCGSPDMIRDTRELLTSRGYEEGNHGEAAHYVIEKAFVEK
;
A
#
# COMPACT_ATOMS: atom_id res chain seq x y z
N GLU A 1 0.75 5.11 15.50
CA GLU A 1 0.02 4.42 14.40
C GLU A 1 0.36 5.11 13.09
N LYS A 2 0.45 4.35 12.00
CA LYS A 2 0.83 4.83 10.66
C LYS A 2 -0.19 4.36 9.63
N VAL A 3 -0.40 5.16 8.59
CA VAL A 3 -1.13 4.78 7.38
C VAL A 3 -0.12 4.76 6.24
N VAL A 4 0.09 3.60 5.62
CA VAL A 4 1.04 3.46 4.51
C VAL A 4 0.26 3.35 3.21
N LEU A 5 0.27 4.42 2.41
CA LEU A 5 -0.35 4.44 1.09
C LEU A 5 0.66 3.99 0.04
N VAL A 6 0.53 2.74 -0.41
CA VAL A 6 1.37 2.16 -1.47
C VAL A 6 0.66 2.31 -2.81
N HIS A 7 1.27 3.02 -3.75
CA HIS A 7 0.70 3.28 -5.08
C HIS A 7 1.61 2.74 -6.18
N GLY A 8 1.23 1.61 -6.79
CA GLY A 8 2.01 0.94 -7.82
C GLY A 8 1.48 1.19 -9.23
N CYS A 9 2.35 1.65 -10.14
CA CYS A 9 2.01 1.86 -11.54
C CYS A 9 3.12 1.39 -12.51
N ARG A 10 2.91 1.56 -13.81
CA ARG A 10 3.89 1.20 -14.86
C ARG A 10 4.84 2.34 -15.13
N GLN A 11 4.36 3.58 -15.18
CA GLN A 11 5.10 4.78 -15.56
C GLN A 11 4.94 5.89 -14.50
N VAL A 12 5.93 6.76 -14.35
CA VAL A 12 5.94 7.85 -13.37
C VAL A 12 4.73 8.77 -13.56
N GLN A 13 4.33 9.05 -14.81
CA GLN A 13 3.19 9.90 -15.12
C GLN A 13 1.83 9.35 -14.63
N GLU A 14 1.74 8.05 -14.34
CA GLU A 14 0.52 7.42 -13.82
C GLU A 14 0.38 7.60 -12.29
N LEU A 15 1.38 8.17 -11.62
CA LEU A 15 1.33 8.52 -10.19
C LEU A 15 0.43 9.75 -9.96
N ALA A 16 -0.86 9.57 -10.25
CA ALA A 16 -1.88 10.57 -10.03
C ALA A 16 -1.89 11.01 -8.56
N TYR A 17 -2.23 12.29 -8.33
CA TYR A 17 -2.31 12.91 -7.01
C TYR A 17 -1.00 12.96 -6.22
N GLY A 18 0.15 12.69 -6.84
CA GLY A 18 1.45 12.75 -6.16
C GLY A 18 1.65 14.06 -5.37
N GLU A 19 1.51 15.21 -6.04
CA GLU A 19 1.61 16.54 -5.41
C GLU A 19 0.54 16.75 -4.33
N THR A 20 -0.71 16.35 -4.59
CA THR A 20 -1.79 16.47 -3.59
C THR A 20 -1.45 15.73 -2.31
N ILE A 21 -0.93 14.50 -2.42
CA ILE A 21 -0.60 13.66 -1.27
C ILE A 21 0.62 14.20 -0.52
N THR A 22 1.66 14.66 -1.23
CA THR A 22 2.93 15.05 -0.60
C THR A 22 3.00 16.52 -0.20
N GLU A 23 2.21 17.40 -0.80
CA GLU A 23 2.32 18.85 -0.60
C GLU A 23 1.02 19.48 -0.09
N THR A 24 -0.12 19.13 -0.68
CA THR A 24 -1.42 19.76 -0.33
C THR A 24 -1.99 19.19 0.96
N LEU A 25 -2.12 17.87 1.06
CA LEU A 25 -2.73 17.19 2.21
C LEU A 25 -2.00 17.47 3.54
N PRO A 26 -0.66 17.48 3.62
CA PRO A 26 0.07 17.86 4.83
C PRO A 26 -0.18 19.30 5.30
N ARG A 27 -0.66 20.19 4.42
CA ARG A 27 -0.99 21.59 4.73
C ARG A 27 -2.50 21.81 4.92
N HIS A 28 -3.30 20.74 4.94
CA HIS A 28 -4.75 20.84 5.10
C HIS A 28 -5.11 21.47 6.46
N GLU A 29 -6.01 22.46 6.46
CA GLU A 29 -6.35 23.27 7.64
C GLU A 29 -6.71 22.44 8.87
N PHE A 30 -7.46 21.35 8.67
CA PHE A 30 -7.95 20.51 9.76
C PHE A 30 -7.17 19.21 9.97
N LEU A 31 -6.46 18.74 8.93
CA LEU A 31 -5.91 17.37 8.89
C LEU A 31 -4.40 17.35 8.69
N GLY A 32 -3.77 18.49 8.39
CA GLY A 32 -2.39 18.56 7.95
C GLY A 32 -1.40 18.00 8.98
N GLU A 33 -1.59 18.31 10.26
CA GLU A 33 -0.76 17.77 11.34
C GLU A 33 -0.90 16.24 11.45
N MET A 34 -2.12 15.73 11.45
CA MET A 34 -2.41 14.30 11.52
C MET A 34 -1.80 13.56 10.32
N ILE A 35 -1.98 14.09 9.12
CA ILE A 35 -1.44 13.52 7.87
C ILE A 35 0.09 13.53 7.91
N SER A 36 0.71 14.66 8.26
CA SER A 36 2.17 14.78 8.32
C SER A 36 2.79 13.79 9.30
N ASN A 37 2.10 13.53 10.42
CA ASN A 37 2.58 12.64 11.47
C ASN A 37 2.32 11.16 11.17
N GLN A 38 1.26 10.82 10.43
CA GLN A 38 0.77 9.44 10.31
C GLN A 38 0.84 8.85 8.90
N LEU A 39 0.68 9.66 7.85
CA LEU A 39 0.64 9.17 6.46
C LEU A 39 2.05 9.01 5.89
N VAL A 40 2.34 7.82 5.38
CA VAL A 40 3.54 7.53 4.60
C VAL A 40 3.11 7.19 3.18
N TYR A 41 3.54 8.00 2.21
CA TYR A 41 3.27 7.76 0.80
C TYR A 41 4.43 7.03 0.13
N TYR A 42 4.17 5.82 -0.36
CA TYR A 42 5.16 4.97 -1.03
C TYR A 42 4.72 4.68 -2.48
N PRO A 43 5.03 5.58 -3.43
CA PRO A 43 4.81 5.30 -4.85
C PRO A 43 5.87 4.33 -5.36
N THR A 44 5.49 3.39 -6.23
CA THR A 44 6.42 2.49 -6.93
C THR A 44 6.07 2.36 -8.40
N VAL A 45 7.11 2.28 -9.24
CA VAL A 45 6.98 2.21 -10.71
C VAL A 45 7.65 0.95 -11.22
N THR A 46 7.14 0.33 -12.28
CA THR A 46 7.71 -0.94 -12.78
C THR A 46 8.51 -0.82 -14.07
N ARG A 47 8.17 0.13 -14.97
CA ARG A 47 8.73 0.19 -16.33
C ARG A 47 9.65 1.37 -16.62
N GLU A 48 9.91 2.21 -15.62
CA GLU A 48 10.79 3.38 -15.73
C GLU A 48 11.74 3.47 -14.53
N PRO A 49 12.90 4.14 -14.67
CA PRO A 49 13.73 4.48 -13.51
C PRO A 49 12.96 5.34 -12.53
N PHE A 50 12.85 4.88 -11.28
CA PHE A 50 12.19 5.60 -10.20
C PHE A 50 12.79 5.21 -8.85
N ARG A 51 12.67 6.08 -7.85
CA ARG A 51 13.27 5.88 -6.51
C ARG A 51 12.88 4.55 -5.87
N ASN A 52 11.63 4.13 -6.08
CA ASN A 52 11.10 2.85 -5.66
C ASN A 52 10.67 2.11 -6.92
N ARG A 53 11.27 0.96 -7.21
CA ARG A 53 11.02 0.24 -8.45
C ARG A 53 10.69 -1.22 -8.18
N GLY A 54 9.58 -1.69 -8.75
CA GLY A 54 9.12 -3.07 -8.61
C GLY A 54 7.64 -3.20 -8.25
N ARG A 55 7.12 -4.44 -8.27
CA ARG A 55 5.78 -4.73 -7.77
C ARG A 55 5.77 -4.68 -6.26
N ILE A 56 4.61 -4.33 -5.69
CA ILE A 56 4.43 -4.17 -4.24
C ILE A 56 4.74 -5.49 -3.52
N THR A 57 4.29 -6.62 -4.06
CA THR A 57 4.56 -7.97 -3.51
C THR A 57 6.05 -8.26 -3.41
N ASP A 58 6.83 -7.98 -4.46
CA ASP A 58 8.28 -8.19 -4.46
C ASP A 58 8.98 -7.31 -3.41
N LEU A 59 8.53 -6.06 -3.28
CA LEU A 59 9.06 -5.09 -2.30
C LEU A 59 8.71 -5.49 -0.86
N MET A 60 7.54 -6.09 -0.63
CA MET A 60 7.16 -6.67 0.66
C MET A 60 7.98 -7.93 0.99
N VAL A 61 8.12 -8.85 0.04
CA VAL A 61 8.83 -10.13 0.25
C VAL A 61 10.31 -9.90 0.53
N SER A 62 10.94 -8.98 -0.20
CA SER A 62 12.37 -8.64 -0.01
C SER A 62 12.65 -7.85 1.27
N GLY A 63 11.63 -7.34 1.95
CA GLY A 63 11.80 -6.45 3.10
C GLY A 63 12.01 -4.98 2.73
N LYS A 64 12.34 -4.69 1.47
CA LYS A 64 12.69 -3.35 0.98
C LYS A 64 11.62 -2.30 1.29
N LEU A 65 10.33 -2.63 1.13
CA LEU A 65 9.24 -1.70 1.46
C LEU A 65 9.35 -1.20 2.90
N PHE A 66 9.56 -2.11 3.85
CA PHE A 66 9.61 -1.81 5.28
C PHE A 66 10.87 -1.02 5.65
N GLU A 67 12.01 -1.39 5.06
CA GLU A 67 13.27 -0.66 5.21
C GLU A 67 13.15 0.79 4.70
N ASP A 68 12.60 0.97 3.49
CA ASP A 68 12.48 2.29 2.85
C ASP A 68 11.57 3.24 3.64
N ILE A 69 10.54 2.73 4.31
CA ILE A 69 9.60 3.53 5.13
C ILE A 69 9.99 3.61 6.61
N GLY A 70 11.07 2.94 7.01
CA GLY A 70 11.56 2.93 8.40
C GLY A 70 10.61 2.23 9.38
N LEU A 71 9.87 1.21 8.93
CA LEU A 71 8.98 0.40 9.77
C LEU A 71 9.52 -1.02 9.94
N PRO A 72 9.16 -1.72 11.03
CA PRO A 72 9.51 -3.13 11.17
C PRO A 72 8.86 -3.98 10.07
N PRO A 73 9.37 -5.22 9.84
CA PRO A 73 8.67 -6.18 9.01
C PRO A 73 7.24 -6.42 9.52
N MET A 74 6.34 -6.76 8.60
CA MET A 74 4.94 -7.02 8.93
C MET A 74 4.77 -8.10 10.02
N ALA A 75 3.92 -7.79 11.01
CA ALA A 75 3.54 -8.63 12.13
C ALA A 75 2.01 -8.68 12.26
N ILE A 76 1.46 -9.87 12.51
CA ILE A 76 0.00 -10.11 12.50
C ILE A 76 -0.70 -9.31 13.62
N GLU A 77 -0.01 -9.09 14.73
CA GLU A 77 -0.51 -8.36 15.89
C GLU A 77 -0.75 -6.88 15.58
N ASN A 78 0.07 -6.29 14.69
CA ASN A 78 0.16 -4.83 14.53
C ASN A 78 -0.30 -4.31 13.17
N ASP A 79 -0.25 -5.14 12.12
CA ASP A 79 -0.46 -4.68 10.75
C ASP A 79 -1.83 -5.08 10.20
N ARG A 80 -2.46 -4.14 9.48
CA ARG A 80 -3.73 -4.36 8.78
C ARG A 80 -3.60 -3.85 7.34
N PHE A 81 -4.24 -4.54 6.40
CA PHE A 81 -4.10 -4.25 4.97
C PHE A 81 -5.46 -4.02 4.30
N MET A 82 -5.51 -3.03 3.40
CA MET A 82 -6.62 -2.86 2.46
C MET A 82 -6.06 -2.99 1.05
N LEU A 83 -6.58 -3.93 0.28
CA LEU A 83 -6.08 -4.25 -1.06
C LEU A 83 -7.08 -3.80 -2.12
N CYS A 84 -6.64 -2.91 -3.01
CA CYS A 84 -7.40 -2.50 -4.18
C CYS A 84 -6.46 -2.43 -5.39
N GLY A 85 -6.79 -3.18 -6.43
CA GLY A 85 -5.94 -3.27 -7.62
C GLY A 85 -6.44 -4.27 -8.65
N SER A 86 -5.53 -4.67 -9.55
CA SER A 86 -5.83 -5.68 -10.56
C SER A 86 -6.09 -7.06 -9.92
N PRO A 87 -6.85 -7.94 -10.59
CA PRO A 87 -7.07 -9.30 -10.12
C PRO A 87 -5.77 -10.06 -9.80
N ASP A 88 -4.74 -9.89 -10.63
CA ASP A 88 -3.41 -10.49 -10.40
C ASP A 88 -2.73 -9.95 -9.14
N MET A 89 -2.70 -8.62 -8.97
CA MET A 89 -2.05 -8.01 -7.80
C MET A 89 -2.74 -8.44 -6.50
N ILE A 90 -4.07 -8.49 -6.52
CA ILE A 90 -4.87 -8.95 -5.39
C ILE A 90 -4.57 -10.42 -5.07
N ARG A 91 -4.57 -11.31 -6.08
CA ARG A 91 -4.25 -12.73 -5.89
C ARG A 91 -2.86 -12.90 -5.27
N ASP A 92 -1.85 -12.30 -5.88
CA ASP A 92 -0.46 -12.45 -5.45
C ASP A 92 -0.26 -11.89 -4.02
N THR A 93 -0.90 -10.76 -3.69
CA THR A 93 -0.82 -10.17 -2.35
C THR A 93 -1.60 -10.99 -1.31
N ARG A 94 -2.78 -11.51 -1.68
CA ARG A 94 -3.57 -12.39 -0.81
C ARG A 94 -2.78 -13.65 -0.47
N GLU A 95 -2.18 -14.30 -1.44
CA GLU A 95 -1.33 -15.49 -1.23
C GLU A 95 -0.17 -15.19 -0.28
N LEU A 96 0.51 -14.05 -0.45
CA LEU A 96 1.54 -13.58 0.46
C LEU A 96 1.01 -13.42 1.89
N LEU A 97 -0.11 -12.72 2.08
CA LEU A 97 -0.72 -12.48 3.40
C LEU A 97 -1.17 -13.78 4.06
N THR A 98 -1.92 -14.63 3.35
CA THR A 98 -2.40 -15.91 3.87
C THR A 98 -1.25 -16.85 4.23
N SER A 99 -0.17 -16.89 3.44
CA SER A 99 1.03 -17.70 3.75
C SER A 99 1.73 -17.28 5.05
N ARG A 100 1.50 -16.04 5.50
CA ARG A 100 2.02 -15.47 6.75
C ARG A 100 1.01 -15.49 7.90
N GLY A 101 -0.12 -16.18 7.73
CA GLY A 101 -1.14 -16.36 8.77
C GLY A 101 -2.17 -15.23 8.87
N TYR A 102 -2.15 -14.25 7.97
CA TYR A 102 -3.15 -13.20 7.94
C TYR A 102 -4.49 -13.73 7.43
N GLU A 103 -5.58 -13.20 7.99
CA GLU A 103 -6.95 -13.62 7.68
C GLU A 103 -7.74 -12.49 7.02
N GLU A 104 -8.57 -12.86 6.04
CA GLU A 104 -9.45 -11.96 5.31
C GLU A 104 -10.70 -11.65 6.11
N GLY A 105 -10.99 -10.36 6.27
CA GLY A 105 -12.23 -9.88 6.86
C GLY A 105 -13.35 -9.82 5.83
N ASN A 106 -14.58 -9.72 6.31
CA ASN A 106 -15.76 -9.56 5.48
C ASN A 106 -16.70 -8.50 6.08
N HIS A 107 -17.88 -8.31 5.48
CA HIS A 107 -18.84 -7.29 5.92
C HIS A 107 -19.35 -7.50 7.36
N GLY A 108 -19.33 -8.73 7.88
CA GLY A 108 -19.79 -9.08 9.23
C GLY A 108 -18.67 -9.32 10.24
N GLU A 109 -17.46 -9.65 9.79
CA GLU A 109 -16.35 -10.06 10.65
C GLU A 109 -15.07 -9.31 10.29
N ALA A 110 -14.55 -8.54 11.26
CA ALA A 110 -13.27 -7.87 11.13
C ALA A 110 -12.12 -8.89 11.26
N ALA A 111 -11.09 -8.73 10.42
CA ALA A 111 -9.87 -9.53 10.49
C ALA A 111 -8.65 -8.68 10.10
N HIS A 112 -7.63 -9.28 9.48
CA HIS A 112 -6.35 -8.63 9.26
C HIS A 112 -6.27 -7.86 7.94
N TYR A 113 -7.00 -8.29 6.90
CA TYR A 113 -7.06 -7.54 5.64
C TYR A 113 -8.42 -7.63 4.95
N VAL A 114 -8.71 -6.65 4.09
CA VAL A 114 -9.90 -6.65 3.22
C VAL A 114 -9.51 -6.42 1.76
N ILE A 115 -10.32 -6.92 0.85
CA ILE A 115 -10.08 -6.87 -0.59
C ILE A 115 -11.26 -6.20 -1.30
N GLU A 116 -10.94 -5.29 -2.21
CA GLU A 116 -11.86 -4.78 -3.21
C GLU A 116 -11.22 -4.87 -4.61
N LYS A 117 -11.95 -5.40 -5.60
CA LYS A 117 -11.45 -5.46 -6.98
C LYS A 117 -11.57 -4.08 -7.63
N ALA A 118 -10.46 -3.51 -8.11
CA ALA A 118 -10.50 -2.21 -8.78
C ALA A 118 -11.24 -2.28 -10.13
N PHE A 119 -11.17 -3.45 -10.80
CA PHE A 119 -11.88 -3.75 -12.03
C PHE A 119 -11.95 -5.28 -12.22
N VAL A 120 -12.82 -5.72 -13.14
CA VAL A 120 -12.94 -7.12 -13.56
C VAL A 120 -12.59 -7.17 -15.06
N GLU A 121 -11.79 -8.15 -15.46
CA GLU A 121 -11.54 -8.40 -16.89
C GLU A 121 -12.85 -8.82 -17.57
N LYS A 122 -13.12 -8.28 -18.76
CA LYS A 122 -14.30 -8.63 -19.55
C LYS A 122 -14.15 -9.98 -20.22
#